data_AF-A0A920AFB9-F1
#
_entry.id   AF-A0A920AFB9-F1
#
_cell.length_a   1.000
_cell.length_b   1.000
_cell.length_c   1.000
_cell.angle_alpha   90.00
_cell.angle_beta   90.00
_cell.angle_gamma   90.00
#
_symmetry.space_group_name_H-M   'P 1'
#
loop_
_entity.id
_entity.type
_entity.pdbx_description
1 polymer ?
#
loop_
_entity_poly.entity_id
_entity_poly.type
_entity_poly.pdbx_seq_one_letter_code
_entity_poly.pdbx_strand_id
1 'polypeptide(L)'
;MAEWEEIKAITLSWQGYPGVLTEIVREAVEEVEVIIFTSDASSVENILNNAGVNTNQVTYINQSTNSIWIRDYGQHTVYANDVGDQVLIDWIYNRPRPLDDESPELIANF
;
A
#
# COMPACT_ATOMS: atom_id res chain seq x y z
N MET A 1 15.41 5.48 4.76
CA MET A 1 14.58 6.69 4.59
C MET A 1 13.75 6.85 5.86
N ALA A 2 13.74 8.05 6.43
CA ALA A 2 12.88 8.41 7.53
C ALA A 2 11.46 8.72 7.04
N GLU A 3 10.46 8.56 7.90
CA GLU A 3 9.04 8.67 7.54
C GLU A 3 8.59 10.11 7.21
N TRP A 4 9.37 11.12 7.60
CA TRP A 4 9.12 12.54 7.28
C TRP A 4 9.82 13.00 6.00
N GLU A 5 10.57 12.14 5.33
CA GLU A 5 11.12 12.44 4.01
C GLU A 5 10.01 12.40 2.95
N GLU A 6 10.24 13.05 1.81
CA GLU A 6 9.30 13.02 0.68
C GLU A 6 9.08 11.57 0.21
N ILE A 7 7.82 11.19 0.04
CA ILE A 7 7.43 9.86 -0.44
C ILE A 7 6.63 9.99 -1.74
N LYS A 8 6.73 8.96 -2.59
CA LYS A 8 6.00 8.90 -3.87
C LYS A 8 4.61 8.28 -3.73
N ALA A 9 4.47 7.35 -2.78
CA ALA A 9 3.24 6.60 -2.59
C ALA A 9 3.06 6.14 -1.14
N ILE A 10 1.80 5.92 -0.76
CA ILE A 10 1.42 5.17 0.46
C ILE A 10 0.79 3.85 0.03
N THR A 11 1.15 2.76 0.69
CA THR A 11 0.58 1.43 0.44
C THR A 11 -0.44 1.08 1.52
N LEU A 12 -1.60 0.57 1.11
CA LEU A 12 -2.68 0.11 1.98
C LEU A 12 -3.06 -1.34 1.67
N SER A 13 -3.50 -2.03 2.71
CA SER A 13 -4.13 -3.34 2.61
C SER A 13 -5.63 -3.21 2.86
N TRP A 14 -6.45 -3.48 1.84
CA TRP A 14 -7.90 -3.30 1.92
C TRP A 14 -8.57 -4.49 2.65
N GLN A 15 -8.30 -4.62 3.94
CA GLN A 15 -8.79 -5.70 4.80
C GLN A 15 -9.57 -5.15 6.00
N GLY A 16 -10.89 -5.23 5.96
CA GLY A 16 -11.74 -4.70 7.04
C GLY A 16 -11.70 -3.17 7.14
N TYR A 17 -12.42 -2.62 8.12
CA TYR A 17 -12.48 -1.18 8.43
C TYR A 17 -12.68 -0.24 7.22
N PRO A 18 -13.60 -0.54 6.27
CA PRO A 18 -13.69 0.20 5.02
C PRO A 18 -13.95 1.69 5.21
N GLY A 19 -14.65 2.10 6.27
CA GLY A 19 -14.86 3.52 6.58
C GLY A 19 -13.57 4.26 6.91
N VAL A 20 -12.71 3.68 7.75
CA VAL A 20 -11.42 4.31 8.12
C VAL A 20 -10.48 4.31 6.92
N LEU A 21 -10.40 3.19 6.19
CA LEU A 21 -9.57 3.10 5.00
C LEU A 21 -10.01 4.10 3.92
N THR A 22 -11.32 4.30 3.73
CA THR A 22 -11.85 5.30 2.78
C THR A 22 -11.37 6.71 3.12
N GLU A 23 -11.41 7.10 4.40
CA GLU A 23 -10.95 8.44 4.80
C GLU A 23 -9.42 8.57 4.73
N ILE A 24 -8.66 7.49 4.98
CA ILE A 24 -7.20 7.50 4.72
C ILE A 24 -6.93 7.73 3.22
N VAL A 25 -7.62 7.00 2.34
CA VAL A 25 -7.46 7.18 0.89
C VAL A 25 -7.85 8.60 0.50
N ARG A 26 -8.98 9.13 0.99
CA ARG A 26 -9.47 10.47 0.68
C ARG A 26 -8.41 11.55 0.89
N GLU A 27 -7.71 11.51 2.02
CA GLU A 27 -6.72 12.53 2.35
C GLU A 27 -5.37 12.24 1.67
N ALA A 28 -5.00 10.96 1.50
CA ALA A 28 -3.71 10.60 0.92
C ALA A 28 -3.62 10.87 -0.59
N VAL A 29 -4.72 10.69 -1.34
CA VAL A 29 -4.74 10.89 -2.80
C VAL A 29 -4.54 12.35 -3.21
N GLU A 30 -4.69 13.31 -2.30
CA GLU A 30 -4.42 14.74 -2.59
C GLU A 30 -2.92 15.06 -2.56
N GLU A 31 -2.10 14.18 -1.98
CA GLU A 31 -0.67 14.42 -1.75
C GLU A 31 0.20 13.46 -2.57
N VAL A 32 -0.16 12.17 -2.63
CA VAL A 32 0.67 11.10 -3.21
C VAL A 32 -0.16 10.00 -3.86
N GLU A 33 0.50 9.11 -4.61
CA GLU A 33 -0.16 7.90 -5.10
C GLU A 33 -0.56 6.97 -3.94
N VAL A 34 -1.74 6.35 -4.04
CA VAL A 34 -2.22 5.38 -3.06
C VAL A 34 -2.29 4.01 -3.73
N ILE A 35 -1.44 3.09 -3.28
CA ILE A 35 -1.38 1.72 -3.77
C ILE A 35 -2.21 0.84 -2.83
N ILE A 36 -3.25 0.19 -3.35
CA ILE A 36 -4.20 -0.60 -2.56
C ILE A 36 -4.11 -2.08 -2.96
N PHE A 37 -3.75 -2.93 -2.01
CA PHE A 37 -3.92 -4.38 -2.11
C PHE A 37 -5.38 -4.77 -1.87
N THR A 38 -5.98 -5.49 -2.82
CA THR A 38 -7.37 -5.95 -2.72
C THR A 38 -7.59 -7.21 -3.54
N SER A 39 -8.54 -8.04 -3.12
CA SER A 39 -9.02 -9.17 -3.94
C SER A 39 -9.98 -8.75 -5.05
N ASP A 40 -10.53 -7.53 -4.98
CA ASP A 40 -11.51 -7.02 -5.93
C ASP A 40 -11.39 -5.49 -6.04
N ALA A 41 -10.62 -5.01 -7.03
CA ALA A 41 -10.48 -3.58 -7.30
C ALA A 41 -11.80 -2.91 -7.66
N SER A 42 -12.72 -3.59 -8.35
CA SER A 42 -14.00 -2.99 -8.76
C SER A 42 -14.87 -2.69 -7.55
N SER A 43 -14.87 -3.57 -6.55
CA SER A 43 -15.56 -3.35 -5.29
C SER A 43 -15.00 -2.13 -4.54
N VAL A 44 -13.67 -2.02 -4.43
CA VAL A 44 -13.01 -0.88 -3.75
C VAL A 44 -13.26 0.43 -4.50
N GLU A 45 -13.08 0.44 -5.81
CA GLU A 45 -13.35 1.58 -6.69
C GLU A 45 -14.78 2.09 -6.49
N ASN A 46 -15.77 1.20 -6.46
CA ASN A 46 -17.16 1.58 -6.21
C ASN A 46 -17.38 2.16 -4.81
N ILE A 47 -16.73 1.62 -3.77
CA ILE A 47 -16.81 2.15 -2.40
C ILE A 47 -16.26 3.59 -2.35
N LEU A 48 -15.08 3.80 -2.91
CA LEU A 48 -14.41 5.10 -2.94
C LEU A 48 -15.21 6.14 -3.75
N ASN A 49 -15.70 5.76 -4.93
CA ASN A 49 -16.52 6.63 -5.78
C ASN A 49 -17.85 7.01 -5.10
N ASN A 50 -18.52 6.06 -4.45
CA ASN A 50 -19.74 6.34 -3.69
C ASN A 50 -19.49 7.26 -2.49
N ALA A 51 -18.28 7.23 -1.92
CA ALA A 51 -17.84 8.15 -0.89
C ALA A 51 -17.31 9.49 -1.44
N GLY A 52 -17.35 9.71 -2.75
CA GLY A 52 -16.88 10.93 -3.41
C GLY A 52 -15.36 11.12 -3.36
N VAL A 53 -14.58 10.05 -3.24
CA VAL A 53 -13.12 10.08 -3.28
C VAL A 53 -12.64 10.10 -4.73
N ASN A 54 -11.68 10.95 -5.07
CA ASN A 54 -11.05 10.98 -6.38
C ASN A 54 -10.02 9.84 -6.50
N THR A 55 -10.29 8.86 -7.36
CA THR A 55 -9.47 7.66 -7.53
C THR A 55 -8.37 7.78 -8.59
N ASN A 56 -8.15 8.97 -9.18
CA ASN A 56 -7.15 9.17 -10.25
C ASN A 56 -5.71 8.84 -9.82
N GLN A 57 -5.39 8.96 -8.53
CA GLN A 57 -4.09 8.61 -7.95
C GLN A 57 -4.12 7.29 -7.19
N VAL A 58 -5.11 6.43 -7.45
CA VAL A 58 -5.22 5.12 -6.82
C VAL A 58 -4.77 4.04 -7.79
N THR A 59 -3.82 3.24 -7.33
CA THR A 59 -3.33 2.05 -8.02
C THR A 59 -3.80 0.81 -7.26
N TYR A 60 -4.33 -0.17 -7.98
CA TYR A 60 -4.78 -1.42 -7.38
C TYR A 60 -3.84 -2.58 -7.68
N ILE A 61 -3.38 -3.25 -6.62
CA ILE A 61 -2.74 -4.56 -6.72
C ILE A 61 -3.81 -5.61 -6.42
N ASN A 62 -4.20 -6.36 -7.46
CA ASN A 62 -5.25 -7.38 -7.40
C ASN A 62 -4.77 -8.67 -6.70
N GLN A 63 -4.24 -8.52 -5.50
CA GLN A 63 -3.82 -9.61 -4.61
C GLN A 63 -4.43 -9.38 -3.23
N SER A 64 -5.02 -10.43 -2.65
CA SER A 64 -5.47 -10.38 -1.26
C SER A 64 -4.28 -10.47 -0.32
N THR A 65 -4.37 -9.79 0.81
CA THR A 65 -3.49 -9.92 1.97
C THR A 65 -4.21 -10.75 3.05
N ASN A 66 -3.48 -11.22 4.07
CA ASN A 66 -4.06 -11.89 5.23
C ASN A 66 -4.54 -10.90 6.30
N SER A 67 -3.99 -9.68 6.37
CA SER A 67 -4.37 -8.68 7.37
C SER A 67 -4.23 -7.23 6.88
N ILE A 68 -4.79 -6.28 7.64
CA ILE A 68 -4.73 -4.83 7.34
C ILE A 68 -3.35 -4.20 7.60
N TRP A 69 -2.48 -4.88 8.35
CA TRP A 69 -1.29 -4.30 8.98
C TRP A 69 -0.08 -4.19 8.05
N ILE A 70 -0.25 -3.56 6.89
CA ILE A 70 0.80 -3.45 5.86
C ILE A 70 2.06 -2.69 6.32
N ARG A 71 1.96 -1.94 7.43
CA ARG A 71 3.13 -1.38 8.12
C ARG A 71 4.08 -2.46 8.66
N ASP A 72 3.56 -3.62 9.06
CA ASP A 72 4.36 -4.67 9.71
C ASP A 72 5.08 -5.59 8.71
N TYR A 73 4.49 -5.78 7.53
CA TYR A 73 4.95 -6.75 6.52
C TYR A 73 5.30 -6.12 5.17
N GLY A 74 4.99 -4.84 4.98
CA GLY A 74 5.28 -4.13 3.74
C GLY A 74 6.77 -3.85 3.56
N GLN A 75 7.10 -3.45 2.34
CA GLN A 75 8.42 -3.05 1.90
C GLN A 75 8.98 -1.88 2.70
N HIS A 76 10.28 -1.94 3.02
CA HIS A 76 11.01 -0.82 3.61
C HIS A 76 11.90 -0.14 2.57
N THR A 77 11.79 1.18 2.43
CA THR A 77 12.62 1.96 1.51
C THR A 77 13.98 2.29 2.13
N VAL A 78 15.05 1.89 1.45
CA VAL A 78 16.45 2.15 1.83
C VAL A 78 17.18 2.78 0.64
N TYR A 79 18.16 3.64 0.94
CA TYR A 79 19.09 4.15 -0.06
C TYR A 79 20.37 3.30 -0.02
N ALA A 80 20.74 2.73 -1.15
CA ALA A 80 22.04 2.10 -1.37
C ALA A 80 23.00 3.10 -2.03
N ASN A 81 24.30 2.81 -1.95
CA ASN A 81 25.36 3.62 -2.55
C ASN A 81 25.31 5.10 -2.11
N ASP A 82 25.27 5.30 -0.78
CA ASP A 82 25.10 6.57 -0.05
C ASP A 82 23.76 7.28 -0.33
N VAL A 83 23.41 7.54 -1.59
CA VAL A 83 22.14 8.15 -2.01
C VAL A 83 21.74 7.81 -3.46
N GLY A 84 22.50 6.97 -4.17
CA GLY A 84 22.33 6.80 -5.62
C GLY A 84 21.10 5.98 -6.01
N ASP A 85 20.84 4.89 -5.27
CA ASP A 85 19.85 3.90 -5.67
C ASP A 85 18.81 3.68 -4.56
N GLN A 86 17.54 3.89 -4.89
CA GLN A 86 16.42 3.54 -4.01
C GLN A 86 16.14 2.03 -4.15
N VAL A 87 16.16 1.31 -3.04
CA VAL A 87 15.83 -0.12 -2.99
C VAL A 87 14.73 -0.40 -1.99
N LEU A 88 13.98 -1.46 -2.24
CA LEU A 88 12.98 -2.00 -1.34
C LEU A 88 13.55 -3.21 -0.62
N ILE A 89 13.45 -3.23 0.70
CA ILE A 89 13.85 -4.37 1.53
C ILE A 89 12.62 -5.17 1.90
N ASP A 90 12.67 -6.45 1.55
CA ASP A 90 11.74 -7.49 1.95
C ASP A 90 12.27 -8.19 3.21
N TRP A 91 11.43 -8.29 4.23
CA TRP A 91 11.74 -8.94 5.50
C TRP A 91 10.83 -10.14 5.69
N ILE A 92 11.37 -11.25 6.20
CA ILE A 92 10.54 -12.39 6.59
C ILE A 92 9.55 -11.96 7.67
N TYR A 93 8.26 -11.94 7.32
CA TYR A 93 7.19 -11.62 8.24
C TYR A 93 6.94 -12.81 9.17
N ASN A 94 7.19 -12.61 10.46
CA ASN A 94 7.20 -13.67 11.46
C ASN A 94 5.80 -14.12 11.93
N ARG A 95 4.87 -14.29 11.00
CA ARG A 95 3.51 -14.82 11.22
C ARG A 95 3.19 -15.85 10.13
N PRO A 96 2.33 -16.84 10.39
CA PRO A 96 1.89 -17.79 9.37
C PRO A 96 0.87 -17.12 8.42
N ARG A 97 1.32 -16.08 7.72
CA ARG A 97 0.52 -15.20 6.85
C ARG A 97 1.28 -14.99 5.54
N PRO A 98 1.29 -16.00 4.65
CA PRO A 98 2.11 -15.97 3.45
C PRO A 98 1.70 -14.88 2.44
N LEU A 99 0.43 -14.46 2.43
CA LEU A 99 -0.02 -13.39 1.53
C LEU A 99 0.37 -12.00 2.03
N ASP A 100 0.53 -11.84 3.35
CA ASP A 100 1.14 -10.62 3.90
C ASP A 100 2.64 -10.59 3.49
N ASP A 101 3.35 -11.70 3.69
CA ASP A 101 4.81 -11.84 3.43
C ASP A 101 5.19 -11.65 1.95
N GLU A 102 4.30 -11.94 1.01
CA GLU A 102 4.54 -11.77 -0.45
C GLU A 102 4.41 -10.30 -0.92
N SER A 103 3.80 -9.43 -0.10
CA SER A 103 3.43 -8.07 -0.52
C SER A 103 4.61 -7.20 -0.99
N PRO A 104 5.80 -7.22 -0.35
CA PRO A 104 6.95 -6.42 -0.80
C PRO A 104 7.41 -6.74 -2.22
N GLU A 105 7.42 -8.01 -2.62
CA GLU A 105 7.83 -8.45 -3.96
C GLU A 105 6.84 -7.94 -5.02
N LEU A 106 5.55 -7.97 -4.73
CA LEU A 106 4.51 -7.52 -5.65
C LEU A 106 4.61 -6.01 -5.94
N ILE A 107 5.04 -5.22 -4.96
CA ILE A 107 5.25 -3.77 -5.13
C ILE A 107 6.52 -3.50 -5.93
N ALA A 108 7.57 -4.30 -5.74
CA ALA A 108 8.83 -4.13 -6.48
C ALA A 108 8.69 -4.43 -7.98
N ASN A 109 7.71 -5.27 -8.36
CA ASN A 109 7.43 -5.66 -9.74
C ASN A 109 6.40 -4.76 -10.46
N PHE A 110 5.84 -3.78 -9.76
CA PHE A 110 4.90 -2.81 -10.30
C PHE A 110 5.64 -1.62 -10.92
#